data_AF-A0A2A5BVH9-F1
#
_entry.id   AF-A0A2A5BVH9-F1
#
_cell.length_a   1.000
_cell.length_b   1.000
_cell.length_c   1.000
_cell.angle_alpha   90.00
_cell.angle_beta   90.00
_cell.angle_gamma   90.00
#
_symmetry.space_group_name_H-M   'P 1'
#
loop_
_entity.id
_entity.type
_entity.pdbx_description
1 polymer ?
#
loop_
_entity_poly.entity_id
_entity_poly.type
_entity_poly.pdbx_seq_one_letter_code
_entity_poly.pdbx_strand_id
1 'polypeptide(L)'
;MSDKFFFMGRQDARENHIEYGRDVNASRKFGSKKYPLELIVTSEARKQAVEALVVEAQLHAVVKLDGSEDAVESIAELTVLLNKKGTVKVDELPARNEPCNCGSGKKYKKCCG
;
A
#
# COMPACT_ATOMS: atom_id res chain seq x y z
N MET A 1 -43.50 -14.77 20.50
CA MET A 1 -43.02 -13.86 19.44
C MET A 1 -42.22 -14.69 18.46
N SER A 2 -42.91 -15.35 17.52
CA SER A 2 -42.28 -16.12 16.46
C SER A 2 -41.90 -15.14 15.37
N ASP A 3 -40.61 -14.92 15.23
CA ASP A 3 -40.02 -14.05 14.23
C ASP A 3 -40.56 -14.38 12.83
N LYS A 4 -40.86 -13.34 12.06
CA LYS A 4 -41.54 -13.35 10.75
C LYS A 4 -40.75 -14.03 9.62
N PHE A 5 -39.84 -14.95 9.95
CA PHE A 5 -38.92 -15.61 9.01
C PHE A 5 -39.53 -16.83 8.29
N PHE A 6 -40.79 -17.16 8.56
CA PHE A 6 -41.45 -18.34 7.98
C PHE A 6 -42.89 -18.00 7.56
N PHE A 7 -43.08 -17.45 6.36
CA PHE A 7 -44.40 -17.42 5.73
C PHE A 7 -44.76 -18.83 5.23
N MET A 8 -45.82 -19.43 5.78
CA MET A 8 -46.29 -20.79 5.43
C MET A 8 -45.23 -21.90 5.54
N GLY A 9 -44.32 -21.80 6.52
CA GLY A 9 -43.32 -22.86 6.79
C GLY A 9 -42.23 -22.99 5.72
N ARG A 10 -42.14 -22.06 4.77
CA ARG A 10 -41.04 -21.96 3.81
C ARG A 10 -39.99 -21.02 4.36
N GLN A 11 -38.72 -21.42 4.29
CA GLN A 11 -37.59 -20.58 4.64
C GLN A 11 -37.40 -19.57 3.50
N ASP A 12 -37.43 -18.27 3.80
CA ASP A 12 -37.22 -17.24 2.79
C ASP A 12 -35.84 -17.41 2.13
N ALA A 13 -35.79 -17.21 0.81
CA ALA A 13 -34.55 -17.31 0.05
C ALA A 13 -33.57 -16.24 0.56
N ARG A 14 -32.35 -16.66 0.90
CA ARG A 14 -31.31 -15.75 1.37
C ARG A 14 -30.98 -14.75 0.27
N GLU A 15 -31.13 -13.46 0.56
CA GLU A 15 -30.73 -12.40 -0.36
C GLU A 15 -29.21 -12.42 -0.57
N ASN A 16 -28.76 -12.22 -1.82
CA ASN A 16 -27.36 -12.07 -2.14
C ASN A 16 -26.95 -10.60 -2.00
N HIS A 17 -26.17 -10.28 -0.98
CA HIS A 17 -25.62 -8.93 -0.77
C HIS A 17 -24.28 -8.69 -1.51
N ILE A 18 -23.91 -9.59 -2.43
CA ILE A 18 -22.68 -9.46 -3.21
C ILE A 18 -22.96 -8.46 -4.35
N GLU A 19 -22.52 -7.22 -4.16
CA GLU A 19 -22.52 -6.19 -5.20
C GLU A 19 -21.40 -6.51 -6.21
N TYR A 20 -21.76 -7.03 -7.39
CA TYR A 20 -20.84 -7.22 -8.50
C TYR A 20 -20.47 -5.88 -9.16
N GLY A 21 -19.23 -5.73 -9.62
CA GLY A 21 -18.78 -4.55 -10.38
C GLY A 21 -18.15 -3.42 -9.57
N ARG A 22 -17.87 -3.62 -8.27
CA ARG A 22 -17.08 -2.66 -7.48
C ARG A 22 -15.59 -2.74 -7.83
N ASP A 23 -15.14 -1.87 -8.72
CA ASP A 23 -13.73 -1.68 -9.03
C ASP A 23 -13.02 -0.92 -7.91
N VAL A 24 -12.38 -1.67 -7.02
CA VAL A 24 -11.39 -1.11 -6.11
C VAL A 24 -10.12 -0.86 -6.93
N ASN A 25 -9.69 0.40 -7.04
CA ASN A 25 -8.52 0.83 -7.80
C ASN A 25 -7.17 0.30 -7.24
N ALA A 26 -7.12 -0.93 -6.73
CA ALA A 26 -6.01 -1.54 -6.00
C ALA A 26 -4.75 -1.75 -6.85
N SER A 27 -4.90 -1.82 -8.18
CA SER A 27 -3.80 -1.93 -9.13
C SER A 27 -3.08 -0.59 -9.37
N ARG A 28 -3.67 0.55 -9.00
CA ARG A 28 -3.04 1.87 -9.15
C ARG A 28 -1.97 2.05 -8.07
N LYS A 29 -0.72 2.21 -8.50
CA LYS A 29 0.42 2.49 -7.64
C LYS A 29 0.78 3.97 -7.78
N PHE A 30 0.31 4.78 -6.84
CA PHE A 30 0.64 6.21 -6.79
C PHE A 30 2.15 6.42 -6.62
N GLY A 31 2.71 7.41 -7.32
CA GLY A 31 4.15 7.63 -7.41
C GLY A 31 4.86 6.77 -8.45
N SER A 32 4.13 5.99 -9.25
CA SER A 32 4.71 5.25 -10.39
C SER A 32 4.67 6.07 -11.67
N LYS A 33 5.43 5.66 -12.69
CA LYS A 33 5.43 6.32 -14.01
C LYS A 33 4.04 6.43 -14.64
N LYS A 34 3.16 5.45 -14.40
CA LYS A 34 1.78 5.42 -14.93
C LYS A 34 0.82 6.28 -14.09
N TYR A 35 1.09 6.44 -12.80
CA TYR A 35 0.27 7.19 -11.86
C TYR A 35 1.17 8.09 -11.00
N PRO A 36 1.67 9.20 -11.58
CA PRO A 36 2.49 10.15 -10.84
C PRO A 36 1.65 10.84 -9.76
N LEU A 37 2.30 11.28 -8.67
CA LEU A 37 1.65 12.09 -7.64
C LEU A 37 1.34 13.48 -8.16
N GLU A 38 0.16 14.01 -7.85
CA GLU A 38 -0.18 15.40 -8.14
C GLU A 38 0.02 16.23 -6.88
N LEU A 39 1.07 17.06 -6.86
CA LEU A 39 1.44 17.86 -5.69
C LEU A 39 1.27 19.34 -6.01
N ILE A 40 0.76 20.09 -5.03
CA ILE A 40 0.57 21.54 -5.14
C ILE A 40 1.39 22.23 -4.06
N VAL A 41 2.16 23.24 -4.46
CA VAL A 41 3.09 23.96 -3.61
C VAL A 41 2.94 25.47 -3.83
N THR A 42 3.14 26.26 -2.78
CA THR A 42 2.90 27.72 -2.79
C THR A 42 4.10 28.55 -3.22
N SER A 43 5.33 28.01 -3.10
CA SER A 43 6.56 28.74 -3.38
C SER A 43 7.56 27.92 -4.19
N GLU A 44 8.40 28.61 -4.97
CA GLU A 44 9.44 27.98 -5.80
C GLU A 44 10.50 27.26 -4.95
N ALA A 45 10.89 27.86 -3.82
CA ALA A 45 11.83 27.23 -2.88
C ALA A 45 11.27 25.90 -2.34
N ARG A 46 9.98 25.85 -2.02
CA ARG A 46 9.32 24.60 -1.60
C ARG A 46 9.23 23.60 -2.74
N LYS A 47 8.98 24.04 -3.97
CA LYS A 47 8.95 23.14 -5.13
C LYS A 47 10.27 22.41 -5.31
N GLN A 48 11.40 23.12 -5.27
CA GLN A 48 12.72 22.49 -5.38
C GLN A 48 12.98 21.47 -4.26
N ALA A 49 12.57 21.79 -3.02
CA ALA A 49 12.70 20.88 -1.90
C ALA A 49 11.85 19.61 -2.09
N VAL A 50 10.60 19.76 -2.55
CA VAL A 50 9.70 18.63 -2.81
C VAL A 50 10.20 17.77 -3.97
N GLU A 51 10.72 18.37 -5.04
CA GLU A 51 11.32 17.64 -6.16
C GLU A 51 12.53 16.81 -5.73
N ALA A 52 13.39 17.36 -4.86
CA ALA A 52 14.51 16.61 -4.29
C ALA A 52 14.05 15.39 -3.48
N LEU A 53 13.03 15.55 -2.63
CA LEU A 53 12.44 14.44 -1.86
C LEU A 53 11.84 13.35 -2.74
N VAL A 54 11.18 13.74 -3.84
CA VAL A 54 10.59 12.80 -4.80
C VAL A 54 11.68 11.98 -5.50
N VAL A 55 12.78 12.62 -5.89
CA VAL A 55 13.94 11.95 -6.51
C VAL A 55 14.63 11.01 -5.53
N GLU A 56 14.86 11.44 -4.29
CA GLU A 56 15.46 10.63 -3.23
C GLU A 56 14.62 9.36 -2.96
N ALA A 57 13.30 9.50 -2.92
CA ALA A 57 12.36 8.40 -2.75
C ALA A 57 12.14 7.55 -4.02
N GLN A 58 12.77 7.89 -5.14
CA GLN A 58 12.60 7.24 -6.45
C GLN A 58 11.13 7.19 -6.91
N LEU A 59 10.37 8.24 -6.60
CA LEU A 59 8.96 8.38 -6.98
C LEU A 59 8.80 9.29 -8.21
N HIS A 60 7.65 9.21 -8.86
CA HIS A 60 7.24 10.12 -9.93
C HIS A 60 6.16 11.06 -9.43
N ALA A 61 6.37 12.38 -9.57
CA ALA A 61 5.38 13.40 -9.21
C ALA A 61 5.36 14.54 -10.23
N VAL A 62 4.20 15.18 -10.35
CA VAL A 62 3.98 16.43 -11.08
C VAL A 62 3.71 17.51 -10.03
N VAL A 63 4.63 18.46 -9.90
CA VAL A 63 4.54 19.54 -8.91
C VAL A 63 4.05 20.82 -9.58
N LYS A 64 2.86 21.29 -9.19
CA LYS A 64 2.25 22.55 -9.62
C LYS A 64 2.52 23.64 -8.59
N LEU A 65 2.72 24.86 -9.07
CA LEU A 65 2.87 26.06 -8.24
C LEU A 65 1.56 26.84 -8.25
N ASP A 66 0.96 27.02 -7.08
CA ASP A 66 -0.22 27.87 -6.90
C ASP A 66 0.16 29.04 -5.99
N GLY A 67 0.30 30.23 -6.58
CA GLY A 67 0.71 31.47 -5.89
C GLY A 67 -0.45 32.35 -5.42
N SER A 68 -1.67 31.84 -5.36
CA SER A 68 -2.82 32.58 -4.84
C SER A 68 -2.75 32.71 -3.31
N GLU A 69 -3.26 33.81 -2.75
CA GLU A 69 -3.22 34.09 -1.30
C GLU A 69 -3.95 33.02 -0.45
N ASP A 70 -4.95 32.35 -1.02
CA ASP A 70 -5.69 31.24 -0.37
C ASP A 70 -5.17 29.83 -0.76
N ALA A 71 -4.00 29.73 -1.40
CA ALA A 71 -3.47 28.42 -1.85
C ALA A 71 -3.09 27.52 -0.66
N VAL A 72 -3.65 26.31 -0.63
CA VAL A 72 -3.33 25.27 0.36
C VAL A 72 -2.37 24.26 -0.24
N GLU A 73 -1.27 23.97 0.46
CA GLU A 73 -0.29 22.96 0.04
C GLU A 73 -0.91 21.55 0.06
N SER A 74 -0.81 20.86 -1.07
CA SER A 74 -1.28 19.48 -1.21
C SER A 74 -0.08 18.55 -1.39
N ILE A 75 0.52 18.17 -0.26
CA ILE A 75 1.67 17.25 -0.16
C ILE A 75 1.40 16.00 0.68
N ALA A 76 0.15 15.82 1.13
CA ALA A 76 -0.23 14.73 2.03
C ALA A 76 0.04 13.33 1.44
N GLU A 77 -0.12 13.14 0.13
CA GLU A 77 0.15 11.85 -0.50
C GLU A 77 1.64 11.48 -0.44
N LEU A 78 2.52 12.46 -0.69
CA LEU A 78 3.97 12.27 -0.60
C LEU A 78 4.37 11.92 0.84
N THR A 79 3.85 12.64 1.84
CA THR A 79 4.19 12.37 3.24
C THR A 79 3.70 10.99 3.69
N VAL A 80 2.52 10.54 3.25
CA VAL A 80 2.03 9.19 3.53
C VAL A 80 2.97 8.12 2.94
N LEU A 81 3.46 8.32 1.71
CA LEU A 81 4.38 7.38 1.07
C LEU A 81 5.75 7.33 1.77
N LEU A 82 6.29 8.49 2.17
CA LEU A 82 7.55 8.58 2.90
C LEU A 82 7.47 7.95 4.30
N ASN A 83 6.33 8.11 4.98
CA ASN A 83 6.11 7.54 6.31
C ASN A 83 5.76 6.04 6.27
N LYS A 84 5.53 5.47 5.08
CA LYS A 84 5.17 4.06 4.94
C LYS A 84 6.36 3.19 5.32
N LYS A 85 6.23 2.48 6.44
CA LYS A 85 7.24 1.52 6.89
C LYS A 85 7.48 0.47 5.81
N GLY A 86 8.76 0.24 5.49
CA GLY A 86 9.19 -0.82 4.59
C GLY A 86 8.80 -2.19 5.11
N THR A 87 8.63 -3.15 4.20
CA THR A 87 8.42 -4.55 4.57
C THR A 87 9.71 -5.11 5.16
N VAL A 88 9.61 -5.80 6.31
CA VAL A 88 10.74 -6.57 6.85
C VAL A 88 11.05 -7.69 5.86
N LYS A 89 12.24 -7.64 5.24
CA LYS A 89 12.76 -8.75 4.44
C LYS A 89 13.35 -9.75 5.41
N VAL A 90 12.78 -10.95 5.42
CA VAL A 90 13.36 -12.10 6.12
C VAL A 90 14.15 -12.86 5.07
N ASP A 91 15.43 -13.10 5.34
CA ASP A 91 16.26 -13.91 4.47
C ASP A 91 15.68 -15.33 4.35
N GLU A 92 15.83 -15.94 3.17
CA GLU A 92 15.40 -17.31 2.98
C GLU A 92 16.18 -18.25 3.92
N LEU A 93 15.43 -19.06 4.68
CA LEU A 93 16.03 -20.09 5.51
C LEU A 93 16.72 -21.13 4.61
N PRO A 94 17.88 -21.67 5.04
CA PRO A 94 18.60 -22.68 4.25
C PRO A 94 17.71 -23.87 3.92
N ALA A 95 17.90 -24.44 2.73
CA ALA A 95 17.08 -25.56 2.29
C ALA A 95 17.26 -26.78 3.20
N ARG A 96 16.25 -27.65 3.25
CA ARG A 96 16.18 -28.82 4.16
C ARG A 96 17.49 -29.63 4.29
N ASN A 97 18.26 -29.78 3.21
CA ASN A 97 19.51 -30.55 3.19
C ASN A 97 20.80 -29.71 3.23
N GLU A 98 20.72 -28.38 3.20
CA GLU A 98 21.86 -27.46 3.25
C GLU A 98 22.46 -27.37 4.66
N PRO A 99 23.73 -26.93 4.80
CA PRO A 99 24.35 -26.74 6.11
C PRO A 99 23.56 -25.71 6.92
N CYS A 100 23.32 -26.03 8.19
CA CYS A 100 22.52 -25.18 9.06
C CYS A 100 23.27 -23.89 9.42
N ASN A 101 22.55 -22.76 9.39
CA ASN A 101 23.01 -21.44 9.81
C ASN A 101 23.52 -21.37 11.27
N CYS A 102 23.17 -22.36 12.10
CA CYS A 102 23.66 -22.57 13.47
C CYS A 102 25.18 -22.86 13.55
N GLY A 103 25.87 -23.04 12.42
CA GLY A 103 27.31 -23.34 12.38
C GLY A 103 27.67 -24.79 12.74
N SER A 104 26.68 -25.65 12.97
CA SER A 104 26.91 -27.05 13.38
C SER A 104 27.43 -27.97 12.28
N GLY A 105 27.48 -27.51 11.02
CA GLY A 105 27.81 -28.33 9.84
C GLY A 105 26.76 -29.40 9.51
N LYS A 106 25.70 -29.56 10.31
CA LYS A 106 24.61 -30.52 10.06
C LYS A 106 23.63 -29.96 9.03
N LYS A 107 22.95 -30.85 8.31
CA LYS A 107 21.83 -30.50 7.42
C LYS A 107 20.76 -29.73 8.20
N TYR A 108 20.13 -28.71 7.61
CA TYR A 108 19.14 -27.83 8.26
C TYR A 108 18.04 -28.63 8.98
N LYS A 109 17.47 -29.63 8.30
CA LYS A 109 16.44 -30.57 8.83
C LYS A 109 16.84 -31.42 10.04
N LYS A 110 18.10 -31.33 10.47
CA LYS A 110 18.71 -32.07 11.58
C LYS A 110 19.38 -31.14 12.61
N CYS A 111 19.25 -29.82 12.47
CA CYS A 111 19.68 -28.83 13.48
C CYS A 111 18.48 -27.93 13.85
N CYS A 112 18.32 -26.78 13.18
CA CYS A 112 17.32 -25.76 13.53
C CYS A 112 16.00 -25.85 12.75
N GLY A 113 15.88 -26.82 11.83
CA GLY A 113 14.67 -27.07 11.03
C GLY A 113 14.03 -28.41 11.34
#